data_AF-A0AAV5TAN5-F1
#
_entry.id   AF-A0AAV5TAN5-F1
#
_cell.length_a   1.000
_cell.length_b   1.000
_cell.length_c   1.000
_cell.angle_alpha   90.00
_cell.angle_beta   90.00
_cell.angle_gamma   90.00
#
_symmetry.space_group_name_H-M   'P 1'
#
loop_
_entity.id
_entity.type
_entity.pdbx_description
1 polymer ?
#
loop_
_entity_poly.entity_id
_entity_poly.type
_entity_poly.pdbx_seq_one_letter_code
_entity_poly.pdbx_strand_id
1 'polypeptide(L)'
;MDFKALLGAADVIADIHLVCGVILNVILIYVIRRFSKVSLGRYKYLLTIFAAFDVFLCFLHLLARPGAIIVGTTFGCVTDTMFDSRAITTFYCTCFTIPFALMNIHFLYRFWSIRSPDLISRFSNKKFVALIAMAPIGEAVVWYLLVYYGLTGAPGELGTLTLSQEYERKYGRLLKNGWIENGFNLRIFLAMTAFDIIMIISFTIAITLGSLTFYYIKKFEKVSVQAHSMQLKLFIAVCAQTFVPTLFVYIPYFCIINFPFFNLPLYFVDDAWMRMTACFPAWDAVIIIVLIRDYRVGLVGMFCR
;
A
#
# COMPACT_ATOMS: atom_id res chain seq x y z
N MET A 1 -22.82 23.30 -3.16
CA MET A 1 -22.67 21.98 -3.80
C MET A 1 -23.20 20.95 -2.80
N ASP A 2 -24.18 20.14 -3.18
CA ASP A 2 -24.74 19.10 -2.31
C ASP A 2 -23.65 18.09 -1.93
N PHE A 3 -23.64 17.61 -0.68
CA PHE A 3 -22.68 16.61 -0.18
C PHE A 3 -22.71 15.33 -1.03
N LYS A 4 -23.88 14.93 -1.53
CA LYS A 4 -24.00 13.80 -2.47
C LYS A 4 -23.28 14.05 -3.80
N ALA A 5 -23.33 15.27 -4.31
CA ALA A 5 -22.63 15.64 -5.53
C ALA A 5 -21.10 15.63 -5.33
N LEU A 6 -20.63 16.02 -4.14
CA LEU A 6 -19.21 15.93 -3.77
C LEU A 6 -18.73 14.47 -3.73
N LEU A 7 -19.50 13.57 -3.10
CA LEU A 7 -19.18 12.14 -3.04
C LEU A 7 -19.15 11.51 -4.44
N GLY A 8 -20.16 11.81 -5.28
CA GLY A 8 -20.18 11.33 -6.66
C GLY A 8 -18.98 11.82 -7.48
N ALA A 9 -18.56 13.07 -7.31
CA ALA A 9 -17.34 13.58 -7.93
C ALA A 9 -16.09 12.85 -7.41
N ALA A 10 -16.03 12.55 -6.11
CA ALA A 10 -14.91 11.83 -5.51
C ALA A 10 -14.80 10.38 -6.01
N ASP A 11 -15.92 9.70 -6.25
CA ASP A 11 -15.94 8.35 -6.84
C ASP A 11 -15.42 8.37 -8.28
N VAL A 12 -15.86 9.33 -9.10
CA VAL A 12 -15.33 9.52 -10.46
C VAL A 12 -13.82 9.79 -10.44
N ILE A 13 -13.34 10.61 -9.50
CA ILE A 13 -11.91 10.87 -9.34
C ILE A 13 -11.16 9.58 -8.98
N ALA A 14 -11.69 8.75 -8.09
CA ALA A 14 -11.08 7.47 -7.72
C ALA A 14 -11.01 6.52 -8.92
N ASP A 15 -12.07 6.40 -9.71
CA ASP A 15 -12.10 5.59 -10.92
C ASP A 15 -11.07 6.05 -11.96
N ILE A 16 -10.96 7.37 -12.17
CA ILE A 16 -9.93 7.95 -13.04
C ILE A 16 -8.53 7.58 -12.52
N HIS A 17 -8.31 7.67 -11.20
CA HIS A 17 -7.01 7.30 -10.62
C HIS A 17 -6.71 5.80 -10.75
N LEU A 18 -7.70 4.91 -10.70
CA LEU A 18 -7.47 3.48 -10.94
C LEU A 18 -7.03 3.21 -12.37
N VAL A 19 -7.71 3.81 -13.35
CA VAL A 19 -7.34 3.70 -14.78
C VAL A 19 -5.95 4.30 -15.01
N CYS A 20 -5.69 5.49 -14.48
CA CYS A 20 -4.38 6.12 -14.52
C CYS A 20 -3.32 5.25 -13.82
N GLY A 21 -3.65 4.62 -12.69
CA GLY A 21 -2.76 3.73 -11.94
C GLY A 21 -2.28 2.55 -12.78
N VAL A 22 -3.20 1.91 -13.51
CA VAL A 22 -2.85 0.85 -14.46
C VAL A 22 -1.96 1.38 -15.59
N ILE A 23 -2.37 2.46 -16.25
CA ILE A 23 -1.64 3.03 -17.39
C ILE A 23 -0.23 3.48 -16.99
N LEU A 24 -0.12 4.25 -15.90
CA LEU A 24 1.14 4.81 -15.41
C LEU A 24 2.10 3.73 -14.93
N ASN A 25 1.61 2.68 -14.26
CA ASN A 25 2.48 1.58 -13.85
C ASN A 25 2.93 0.71 -15.04
N VAL A 26 2.09 0.52 -16.06
CA VAL A 26 2.51 -0.12 -17.32
C VAL A 26 3.58 0.72 -18.03
N ILE A 27 3.40 2.04 -18.10
CA ILE A 27 4.42 2.97 -18.62
C ILE A 27 5.70 2.87 -17.76
N LEU A 28 5.57 2.84 -16.43
CA LEU A 28 6.70 2.69 -15.52
C LEU A 28 7.49 1.40 -15.80
N ILE A 29 6.80 0.26 -15.93
CA ILE A 29 7.41 -1.02 -16.30
C ILE A 29 8.13 -0.90 -17.65
N TYR A 30 7.50 -0.26 -18.63
CA TYR A 30 8.11 -0.03 -19.94
C TYR A 30 9.40 0.80 -19.85
N VAL A 31 9.37 1.95 -19.16
CA VAL A 31 10.56 2.83 -19.05
C VAL A 31 11.66 2.21 -18.20
N ILE A 32 11.33 1.40 -17.19
CA ILE A 32 12.31 0.59 -16.45
C ILE A 32 13.02 -0.35 -17.41
N ARG A 33 12.27 -1.10 -18.24
CA ARG A 33 12.86 -2.06 -19.18
C ARG A 33 13.71 -1.37 -20.24
N ARG A 34 13.29 -0.20 -20.72
CA ARG A 34 13.93 0.49 -21.85
C ARG A 34 15.09 1.40 -21.45
N PHE A 35 14.99 2.11 -20.34
CA PHE A 35 15.87 3.23 -20.00
C PHE A 35 16.70 3.02 -18.72
N SER A 36 16.53 1.91 -17.98
CA SER A 36 17.40 1.63 -16.82
C SER A 36 18.87 1.45 -17.24
N LYS A 37 19.76 2.24 -16.63
CA LYS A 37 21.22 2.08 -16.77
C LYS A 37 21.71 0.81 -16.07
N VAL A 38 22.85 0.30 -16.55
CA VAL A 38 23.57 -0.83 -15.94
C VAL A 38 23.92 -0.56 -14.48
N SER A 39 24.27 0.69 -14.14
CA SER A 39 24.58 1.12 -12.76
C SER A 39 23.41 1.01 -11.78
N LEU A 40 22.17 0.93 -12.26
CA LEU A 40 21.00 0.70 -11.41
C LEU A 40 20.96 -0.74 -10.87
N GLY A 41 21.61 -1.68 -11.58
CA GLY A 41 21.77 -3.06 -11.16
C GLY A 41 20.45 -3.78 -10.95
N ARG A 42 20.34 -4.52 -9.83
CA ARG A 42 19.17 -5.34 -9.50
C ARG A 42 17.97 -4.53 -8.99
N TYR A 43 18.19 -3.28 -8.60
CA TYR A 43 17.12 -2.41 -8.12
C TYR A 43 15.97 -2.24 -9.12
N LYS A 44 16.27 -2.27 -10.43
CA LYS A 44 15.23 -2.20 -11.47
C LYS A 44 14.18 -3.32 -11.36
N TYR A 45 14.58 -4.51 -10.88
CA TYR A 45 13.64 -5.61 -10.67
C TYR A 45 12.73 -5.34 -9.47
N LEU A 46 13.26 -4.74 -8.39
CA LEU A 46 12.43 -4.33 -7.25
C LEU A 46 11.41 -3.26 -7.65
N LEU A 47 11.81 -2.28 -8.46
CA LEU A 47 10.88 -1.29 -9.04
C LEU A 47 9.82 -1.95 -9.93
N THR A 48 10.21 -2.93 -10.74
CA THR A 48 9.28 -3.66 -11.62
C THR A 48 8.27 -4.47 -10.81
N ILE A 49 8.70 -5.14 -9.74
CA ILE A 49 7.83 -5.90 -8.84
C ILE A 49 6.81 -4.96 -8.18
N PHE A 50 7.26 -3.81 -7.68
CA PHE A 50 6.38 -2.83 -7.05
C PHE A 50 5.32 -2.32 -8.05
N ALA A 51 5.74 -1.86 -9.24
CA ALA A 51 4.83 -1.38 -10.27
C ALA A 51 3.86 -2.46 -10.77
N ALA A 52 4.30 -3.72 -10.88
CA ALA A 52 3.43 -4.83 -11.24
C ALA A 52 2.39 -5.13 -10.15
N PHE A 53 2.79 -5.00 -8.88
CA PHE A 53 1.89 -5.17 -7.75
C PHE A 53 0.87 -4.03 -7.67
N ASP A 54 1.26 -2.80 -7.98
CA ASP A 54 0.36 -1.64 -8.09
C ASP A 54 -0.69 -1.84 -9.18
N VAL A 55 -0.32 -2.38 -10.35
CA VAL A 55 -1.29 -2.78 -11.38
C VAL A 55 -2.27 -3.82 -10.84
N PHE A 56 -1.77 -4.84 -10.13
CA PHE A 56 -2.61 -5.86 -9.51
C PHE A 56 -3.59 -5.24 -8.49
N LEU A 57 -3.14 -4.33 -7.63
CA LEU A 57 -3.99 -3.66 -6.66
C LEU A 57 -5.07 -2.79 -7.32
N CYS A 58 -4.77 -2.11 -8.43
CA CYS A 58 -5.78 -1.38 -9.19
C CYS A 58 -6.89 -2.32 -9.71
N PHE A 59 -6.52 -3.45 -10.31
CA PHE A 59 -7.51 -4.45 -10.76
C PHE A 59 -8.29 -5.05 -9.59
N LEU A 60 -7.59 -5.37 -8.50
CA LEU A 60 -8.22 -5.91 -7.30
C LEU A 60 -9.26 -4.93 -6.73
N HIS A 61 -8.94 -3.63 -6.67
CA HIS A 61 -9.87 -2.60 -6.22
C HIS A 61 -11.11 -2.48 -7.13
N LEU A 62 -10.92 -2.49 -8.45
CA LEU A 62 -12.01 -2.47 -9.43
C LEU A 62 -12.95 -3.69 -9.32
N LEU A 63 -12.38 -4.87 -9.05
CA LEU A 63 -13.14 -6.11 -8.92
C LEU A 63 -13.82 -6.23 -7.56
N ALA A 64 -13.15 -5.79 -6.49
CA ALA A 64 -13.63 -5.94 -5.12
C ALA A 64 -14.62 -4.84 -4.70
N ARG A 65 -14.57 -3.65 -5.33
CA ARG A 65 -15.41 -2.48 -5.02
C ARG A 65 -15.59 -2.31 -3.50
N PRO A 66 -14.48 -2.04 -2.78
CA PRO A 66 -14.48 -2.05 -1.33
C PRO A 66 -15.26 -0.87 -0.77
N GLY A 67 -15.93 -1.09 0.34
CA GLY A 67 -16.69 -0.09 1.07
C GLY A 67 -16.38 -0.14 2.56
N ALA A 68 -16.41 1.04 3.17
CA ALA A 68 -16.38 1.20 4.63
C ALA A 68 -17.77 1.66 5.11
N ILE A 69 -18.18 1.13 6.25
CA ILE A 69 -19.40 1.55 6.97
C ILE A 69 -19.06 1.74 8.42
N ILE A 70 -19.55 2.83 9.00
CA ILE A 70 -19.35 3.14 10.41
C ILE A 70 -20.68 3.55 11.02
N VAL A 71 -21.01 2.93 12.16
CA VAL A 71 -22.19 3.25 12.95
C VAL A 71 -21.77 3.34 14.41
N GLY A 72 -21.75 4.56 14.96
CA GLY A 72 -21.24 4.81 16.31
C GLY A 72 -19.78 4.39 16.44
N THR A 73 -19.49 3.47 17.37
CA THR A 73 -18.16 2.88 17.57
C THR A 73 -17.92 1.62 16.72
N THR A 74 -18.91 1.19 15.95
CA THR A 74 -18.83 0.00 15.11
C THR A 74 -18.33 0.36 13.71
N PHE A 75 -17.21 -0.23 13.30
CA PHE A 75 -16.70 -0.11 11.94
C PHE A 75 -16.85 -1.45 11.20
N GLY A 76 -17.13 -1.38 9.91
CA GLY A 76 -17.00 -2.54 9.04
C GLY A 76 -16.49 -2.26 7.63
N CYS A 77 -15.75 -3.24 7.13
CA CYS A 77 -15.27 -3.29 5.76
C CYS A 77 -16.00 -4.39 5.00
N VAL A 78 -16.37 -4.09 3.75
CA VAL A 78 -17.05 -5.03 2.86
C VAL A 78 -16.57 -4.85 1.44
N THR A 79 -16.72 -5.89 0.63
CA THR A 79 -16.49 -5.83 -0.81
C THR A 79 -17.84 -5.96 -1.52
N ASP A 80 -18.13 -5.02 -2.42
CA ASP A 80 -19.33 -5.07 -3.24
C ASP A 80 -19.08 -5.96 -4.46
N THR A 81 -19.23 -7.27 -4.26
CA THR A 81 -19.15 -8.26 -5.34
C THR A 81 -20.43 -9.08 -5.40
N MET A 82 -20.63 -9.84 -6.48
CA MET A 82 -21.78 -10.76 -6.60
C MET A 82 -21.76 -11.89 -5.56
N PHE A 83 -20.62 -12.11 -4.90
CA PHE A 83 -20.46 -13.11 -3.87
C PHE A 83 -20.24 -12.41 -2.53
N ASP A 84 -21.23 -12.46 -1.65
CA ASP A 84 -21.13 -11.99 -0.26
C ASP A 84 -20.16 -12.89 0.51
N SER A 85 -18.86 -12.65 0.35
CA SER A 85 -17.81 -13.52 0.88
C SER A 85 -16.83 -12.72 1.70
N ARG A 86 -16.80 -13.01 2.99
CA ARG A 86 -15.75 -12.51 3.90
C ARG A 86 -14.36 -12.86 3.41
N ALA A 87 -14.16 -14.03 2.81
CA ALA A 87 -12.86 -14.39 2.27
C ALA A 87 -12.39 -13.42 1.18
N ILE A 88 -13.30 -12.87 0.36
CA ILE A 88 -12.98 -11.85 -0.64
C ILE A 88 -12.58 -10.54 0.03
N THR A 89 -13.36 -10.05 1.00
CA THR A 89 -13.01 -8.84 1.75
C THR A 89 -11.69 -9.00 2.50
N THR A 90 -11.47 -10.14 3.14
CA THR A 90 -10.21 -10.44 3.84
C THR A 90 -9.04 -10.50 2.87
N PHE A 91 -9.19 -11.18 1.74
CA PHE A 91 -8.16 -11.22 0.70
C PHE A 91 -7.80 -9.82 0.19
N TYR A 92 -8.83 -8.99 -0.09
CA TYR A 92 -8.64 -7.59 -0.46
C TYR A 92 -7.79 -6.84 0.57
N CYS A 93 -8.20 -6.86 1.85
CA CYS A 93 -7.46 -6.19 2.92
C CYS A 93 -6.01 -6.71 3.07
N THR A 94 -5.80 -8.02 2.94
CA THR A 94 -4.48 -8.65 3.01
C THR A 94 -3.54 -8.18 1.90
N CYS A 95 -4.04 -7.94 0.68
CA CYS A 95 -3.16 -7.53 -0.41
C CYS A 95 -2.49 -6.17 -0.17
N PHE A 96 -3.08 -5.29 0.63
CA PHE A 96 -2.50 -3.98 0.97
C PHE A 96 -1.35 -4.06 2.00
N THR A 97 -1.01 -5.25 2.50
CA THR A 97 0.16 -5.42 3.39
C THR A 97 1.46 -5.66 2.62
N ILE A 98 1.38 -6.24 1.44
CA ILE A 98 2.56 -6.56 0.63
C ILE A 98 3.45 -5.33 0.37
N PRO A 99 2.91 -4.11 0.11
CA PRO A 99 3.74 -2.91 -0.05
C PRO A 99 4.61 -2.58 1.17
N PHE A 100 4.22 -2.95 2.41
CA PHE A 100 5.03 -2.74 3.61
C PHE A 100 6.31 -3.58 3.59
N ALA A 101 6.19 -4.88 3.30
CA ALA A 101 7.34 -5.76 3.15
C ALA A 101 8.24 -5.30 1.98
N LEU A 102 7.65 -4.93 0.84
CA LEU A 102 8.41 -4.45 -0.31
C LEU A 102 9.17 -3.15 -0.01
N MET A 103 8.55 -2.21 0.71
CA MET A 103 9.20 -0.99 1.20
C MET A 103 10.46 -1.32 2.02
N ASN A 104 10.36 -2.24 2.99
CA ASN A 104 11.51 -2.65 3.80
C ASN A 104 12.62 -3.29 2.96
N ILE A 105 12.26 -4.12 1.97
CA ILE A 105 13.23 -4.71 1.02
C ILE A 105 13.92 -3.62 0.19
N HIS A 106 13.19 -2.59 -0.25
CA HIS A 106 13.76 -1.45 -0.97
C HIS A 106 14.76 -0.68 -0.11
N PHE A 107 14.41 -0.35 1.14
CA PHE A 107 15.34 0.30 2.06
C PHE A 107 16.55 -0.57 2.42
N LEU A 108 16.36 -1.88 2.57
CA LEU A 108 17.46 -2.82 2.80
C LEU A 108 18.42 -2.86 1.61
N TYR A 109 17.89 -2.96 0.39
CA TYR A 109 18.69 -2.89 -0.82
C TYR A 109 19.46 -1.57 -0.90
N ARG A 110 18.81 -0.44 -0.60
CA ARG A 110 19.45 0.88 -0.59
C ARG A 110 20.59 0.94 0.42
N PHE A 111 20.34 0.52 1.65
CA PHE A 111 21.34 0.49 2.70
C PHE A 111 22.55 -0.36 2.31
N TRP A 112 22.33 -1.58 1.82
CA TRP A 112 23.42 -2.46 1.37
C TRP A 112 24.17 -1.89 0.17
N SER A 113 23.51 -1.20 -0.75
CA SER A 113 24.17 -0.61 -1.93
C SER A 113 25.20 0.45 -1.59
N ILE A 114 25.09 1.05 -0.40
CA ILE A 114 26.04 2.01 0.16
C ILE A 114 27.00 1.32 1.12
N ARG A 115 26.47 0.69 2.17
CA ARG A 115 27.28 0.22 3.30
C ARG A 115 28.00 -1.10 3.05
N SER A 116 27.41 -1.97 2.24
CA SER A 116 27.90 -3.34 2.03
C SER A 116 27.62 -3.81 0.59
N PRO A 117 28.27 -3.20 -0.43
CA PRO A 117 27.97 -3.50 -1.84
C PRO A 117 28.13 -4.98 -2.19
N ASP A 118 29.03 -5.70 -1.52
CA ASP A 118 29.23 -7.14 -1.73
C ASP A 118 27.96 -7.97 -1.44
N LEU A 119 27.12 -7.51 -0.51
CA LEU A 119 25.86 -8.18 -0.18
C LEU A 119 24.78 -7.99 -1.26
N ILE A 120 24.90 -6.97 -2.12
CA ILE A 120 23.94 -6.77 -3.23
C ILE A 120 24.00 -7.92 -4.23
N SER A 121 25.15 -8.59 -4.36
CA SER A 121 25.28 -9.80 -5.19
C SER A 121 24.28 -10.90 -4.78
N ARG A 122 23.86 -10.94 -3.50
CA ARG A 122 22.85 -11.89 -3.00
C ARG A 122 21.49 -11.74 -3.68
N PHE A 123 21.13 -10.53 -4.14
CA PHE A 123 19.91 -10.32 -4.94
C PHE A 123 19.99 -10.97 -6.34
N SER A 124 21.12 -11.55 -6.72
CA SER A 124 21.25 -12.40 -7.92
C SER A 124 21.14 -13.89 -7.59
N ASN A 125 21.20 -14.28 -6.32
CA ASN A 125 21.08 -15.66 -5.88
C ASN A 125 19.59 -16.04 -5.73
N LYS A 126 19.12 -17.01 -6.51
CA LYS A 126 17.72 -17.46 -6.51
C LYS A 126 17.24 -17.93 -5.12
N LYS A 127 18.09 -18.60 -4.34
CA LYS A 127 17.75 -19.05 -2.98
C LYS A 127 17.54 -17.87 -2.03
N PHE A 128 18.40 -16.86 -2.13
CA PHE A 128 18.25 -15.63 -1.34
C PHE A 128 17.00 -14.86 -1.76
N VAL A 129 16.75 -14.71 -3.07
CA VAL A 129 15.52 -14.06 -3.56
C VAL A 129 14.27 -14.79 -3.08
N ALA A 130 14.26 -16.12 -3.14
CA ALA A 130 13.16 -16.92 -2.57
C ALA A 130 13.00 -16.67 -1.07
N LEU A 131 14.10 -16.62 -0.32
CA LEU A 131 14.08 -16.33 1.13
C LEU A 131 13.49 -14.95 1.42
N ILE A 132 13.91 -13.88 0.72
CA ILE A 132 13.36 -12.55 0.99
C ILE A 132 11.89 -12.45 0.57
N ALA A 133 11.48 -13.19 -0.47
CA ALA A 133 10.09 -13.25 -0.91
C ALA A 133 9.17 -13.94 0.10
N MET A 134 9.72 -14.74 1.03
CA MET A 134 8.94 -15.29 2.14
C MET A 134 8.46 -14.20 3.12
N ALA A 135 9.13 -13.05 3.20
CA ALA A 135 8.72 -11.96 4.09
C ALA A 135 7.33 -11.37 3.73
N PRO A 136 7.08 -10.88 2.49
CA PRO A 136 5.74 -10.43 2.11
C PRO A 136 4.68 -11.53 2.19
N ILE A 137 5.04 -12.78 1.88
CA ILE A 137 4.11 -13.92 1.97
C ILE A 137 3.72 -14.18 3.43
N GLY A 138 4.70 -14.21 4.33
CA GLY A 138 4.47 -14.43 5.76
C GLY A 138 3.62 -13.31 6.37
N GLU A 139 3.93 -12.06 6.03
CA GLU A 139 3.14 -10.90 6.46
C GLU A 139 1.69 -10.98 5.96
N ALA A 140 1.48 -11.34 4.69
CA ALA A 140 0.14 -11.54 4.14
C ALA A 140 -0.62 -12.68 4.84
N VAL A 141 0.02 -13.80 5.13
CA VAL A 141 -0.60 -14.92 5.85
C VAL A 141 -1.02 -14.48 7.25
N VAL A 142 -0.12 -13.85 8.01
CA VAL A 142 -0.43 -13.35 9.37
C VAL A 142 -1.60 -12.37 9.31
N TRP A 143 -1.57 -11.42 8.38
CA TRP A 143 -2.64 -10.44 8.24
C TRP A 143 -3.98 -11.06 7.85
N TYR A 144 -3.98 -12.00 6.91
CA TYR A 144 -5.17 -12.75 6.52
C TYR A 144 -5.79 -13.44 7.73
N LEU A 145 -4.98 -14.13 8.54
CA LEU A 145 -5.46 -14.81 9.75
C LEU A 145 -6.03 -13.82 10.77
N LEU A 146 -5.35 -12.70 11.01
CA LEU A 146 -5.82 -11.65 11.93
C LEU A 146 -7.14 -11.04 11.47
N VAL A 147 -7.30 -10.76 10.17
CA VAL A 147 -8.55 -10.21 9.63
C VAL A 147 -9.66 -11.26 9.69
N TYR A 148 -9.39 -12.46 9.18
CA TYR A 148 -10.41 -13.50 9.03
C TYR A 148 -10.93 -14.00 10.38
N TYR A 149 -10.04 -14.19 11.36
CA TYR A 149 -10.40 -14.73 12.68
C TYR A 149 -10.55 -13.65 13.76
N GLY A 150 -9.77 -12.56 13.68
CA GLY A 150 -9.72 -11.53 14.72
C GLY A 150 -10.70 -10.38 14.53
N LEU A 151 -10.91 -9.92 13.29
CA LEU A 151 -11.81 -8.80 12.95
C LEU A 151 -13.14 -9.25 12.32
N THR A 152 -13.60 -10.45 12.65
CA THR A 152 -14.90 -10.96 12.17
C THR A 152 -16.00 -10.61 13.16
N GLY A 153 -17.14 -10.19 12.63
CA GLY A 153 -18.42 -10.23 13.33
C GLY A 153 -19.17 -11.55 13.04
N ALA A 154 -19.65 -12.24 14.08
CA ALA A 154 -20.44 -13.47 13.91
C ALA A 154 -21.90 -13.18 13.54
N PRO A 155 -22.60 -14.07 12.82
CA PRO A 155 -24.02 -13.89 12.54
C PRO A 155 -24.82 -13.72 13.85
N GLY A 156 -25.46 -12.56 14.00
CA GLY A 156 -26.23 -12.21 15.20
C GLY A 156 -25.49 -11.39 16.25
N GLU A 157 -24.19 -11.11 16.09
CA GLU A 157 -23.51 -10.09 16.90
C GLU A 157 -24.11 -8.70 16.60
N LEU A 158 -24.23 -7.86 17.64
CA LEU A 158 -24.93 -6.58 17.56
C LEU A 158 -24.34 -5.66 16.48
N GLY A 159 -23.02 -5.56 16.37
CA GLY A 159 -22.41 -4.70 15.37
C GLY A 159 -22.55 -5.27 13.96
N THR A 160 -22.57 -6.59 13.77
CA THR A 160 -22.85 -7.21 12.46
C THR A 160 -24.26 -6.86 12.01
N LEU A 161 -25.25 -6.94 12.90
CA LEU A 161 -26.63 -6.54 12.60
C LEU A 161 -26.73 -5.04 12.29
N THR A 162 -26.06 -4.21 13.09
CA THR A 162 -26.04 -2.75 12.93
C THR A 162 -25.42 -2.34 11.59
N LEU A 163 -24.26 -2.90 11.25
CA LEU A 163 -23.58 -2.66 9.98
C LEU A 163 -24.42 -3.15 8.79
N SER A 164 -25.09 -4.30 8.95
CA SER A 164 -25.95 -4.86 7.91
C SER A 164 -27.16 -3.99 7.60
N GLN A 165 -27.82 -3.45 8.63
CA GLN A 165 -28.92 -2.50 8.46
C GLN A 165 -28.46 -1.20 7.80
N GLU A 166 -27.31 -0.65 8.22
CA GLU A 166 -26.79 0.58 7.62
C GLU A 166 -26.35 0.38 6.17
N TYR A 167 -25.79 -0.78 5.84
CA TYR A 167 -25.47 -1.14 4.46
C TYR A 167 -26.71 -1.27 3.61
N GLU A 168 -27.75 -1.97 4.09
CA GLU A 168 -29.02 -2.08 3.39
C GLU A 168 -29.64 -0.70 3.16
N ARG A 169 -29.55 0.20 4.14
CA ARG A 169 -29.99 1.59 4.00
C ARG A 169 -29.19 2.36 2.94
N LYS A 170 -27.86 2.20 2.89
CA LYS A 170 -26.96 2.94 1.99
C LYS A 170 -26.97 2.41 0.55
N TYR A 171 -27.08 1.09 0.38
CA TYR A 171 -26.89 0.40 -0.90
C TYR A 171 -28.14 -0.37 -1.39
N GLY A 172 -29.22 -0.41 -0.60
CA GLY A 172 -30.49 -1.02 -1.00
C GLY A 172 -30.49 -2.56 -1.07
N ARG A 173 -29.51 -3.22 -0.45
CA ARG A 173 -29.39 -4.69 -0.43
C ARG A 173 -28.81 -5.19 0.88
N LEU A 174 -29.21 -6.40 1.30
CA LEU A 174 -28.72 -7.02 2.52
C LEU A 174 -27.45 -7.85 2.26
N LEU A 175 -26.37 -7.58 2.98
CA LEU A 175 -25.17 -8.44 3.00
C LEU A 175 -25.23 -9.42 4.17
N LYS A 176 -25.08 -10.73 3.86
CA LYS A 176 -25.18 -11.78 4.89
C LYS A 176 -23.85 -12.22 5.48
N ASN A 177 -22.81 -12.34 4.66
CA ASN A 177 -21.60 -13.10 5.03
C ASN A 177 -20.27 -12.36 4.77
N GLY A 178 -20.29 -11.06 4.45
CA GLY A 178 -19.13 -10.28 3.97
C GLY A 178 -18.40 -9.43 5.01
N TRP A 179 -18.79 -9.51 6.29
CA TRP A 179 -18.45 -8.51 7.31
C TRP A 179 -17.09 -8.71 7.95
N ILE A 180 -16.32 -7.62 7.97
CA ILE A 180 -15.27 -7.37 8.96
C ILE A 180 -15.87 -6.37 9.94
N GLU A 181 -15.83 -6.65 11.24
CA GLU A 181 -16.43 -5.82 12.29
C GLU A 181 -15.38 -5.40 13.32
N ASN A 182 -15.45 -4.14 13.71
CA ASN A 182 -14.75 -3.60 14.87
C ASN A 182 -15.78 -3.06 15.86
N GLY A 183 -15.91 -3.70 17.02
CA GLY A 183 -16.69 -3.24 18.17
C GLY A 183 -15.91 -3.56 19.45
N PHE A 184 -16.34 -3.05 20.61
CA PHE A 184 -15.59 -3.27 21.86
C PHE A 184 -15.63 -4.75 22.28
N ASN A 185 -14.58 -5.47 21.90
CA ASN A 185 -14.38 -6.88 22.19
C ASN A 185 -12.88 -7.13 22.32
N LEU A 186 -12.46 -7.91 23.33
CA LEU A 186 -11.06 -8.27 23.54
C LEU A 186 -10.41 -8.87 22.29
N ARG A 187 -11.12 -9.73 21.54
CA ARG A 187 -10.63 -10.34 20.30
C ARG A 187 -10.23 -9.27 19.27
N ILE A 188 -11.13 -8.31 19.06
CA ILE A 188 -10.96 -7.22 18.11
C ILE A 188 -9.82 -6.30 18.58
N PHE A 189 -9.80 -5.93 19.86
CA PHE A 189 -8.72 -5.13 20.45
C PHE A 189 -7.34 -5.78 20.27
N LEU A 190 -7.22 -7.10 20.50
CA LEU A 190 -5.98 -7.83 20.30
C LEU A 190 -5.57 -7.87 18.82
N ALA A 191 -6.54 -8.06 17.90
CA ALA A 191 -6.27 -8.03 16.47
C ALA A 191 -5.80 -6.65 15.99
N MET A 192 -6.47 -5.57 16.45
CA MET A 192 -6.07 -4.18 16.18
C MET A 192 -4.66 -3.87 16.69
N THR A 193 -4.39 -4.24 17.94
CA THR A 193 -3.07 -4.06 18.56
C THR A 193 -1.99 -4.81 17.77
N ALA A 194 -2.29 -6.02 17.27
CA ALA A 194 -1.37 -6.78 16.45
C ALA A 194 -1.07 -6.07 15.10
N PHE A 195 -2.08 -5.49 14.44
CA PHE A 195 -1.86 -4.70 13.22
C PHE A 195 -0.98 -3.48 13.48
N ASP A 196 -1.25 -2.75 14.56
CA ASP A 196 -0.46 -1.57 14.93
C ASP A 196 0.98 -1.94 15.24
N ILE A 197 1.23 -3.05 15.94
CA ILE A 197 2.59 -3.56 16.19
C ILE A 197 3.30 -3.92 14.87
N ILE A 198 2.63 -4.62 13.95
CA ILE A 198 3.20 -4.97 12.63
C ILE A 198 3.60 -3.70 11.87
N MET A 199 2.70 -2.71 11.81
CA MET A 199 2.97 -1.42 11.15
C MET A 199 4.13 -0.68 11.82
N ILE A 200 4.13 -0.55 13.14
CA ILE A 200 5.19 0.14 13.90
C ILE A 200 6.55 -0.52 13.65
N ILE A 201 6.64 -1.85 13.69
CA ILE A 201 7.88 -2.59 13.41
C ILE A 201 8.33 -2.30 11.98
N SER A 202 7.42 -2.39 11.00
CA SER A 202 7.71 -2.16 9.59
C SER A 202 8.26 -0.75 9.35
N PHE A 203 7.61 0.29 9.87
CA PHE A 203 8.09 1.67 9.76
C PHE A 203 9.39 1.90 10.52
N THR A 204 9.57 1.27 11.69
CA THR A 204 10.82 1.38 12.44
C THR A 204 12.00 0.83 11.64
N ILE A 205 11.82 -0.31 10.95
CA ILE A 205 12.84 -0.87 10.05
C ILE A 205 13.12 0.11 8.90
N ALA A 206 12.09 0.61 8.21
CA ALA A 206 12.24 1.54 7.11
C ALA A 206 12.95 2.85 7.52
N ILE A 207 12.55 3.46 8.64
CA ILE A 207 13.16 4.68 9.18
C ILE A 207 14.60 4.42 9.58
N THR A 208 14.89 3.29 10.24
CA THR A 208 16.26 2.94 10.65
C THR A 208 17.17 2.75 9.44
N LEU A 209 16.75 1.91 8.48
CA LEU A 209 17.52 1.65 7.26
C LEU A 209 17.66 2.90 6.41
N GLY A 210 16.61 3.73 6.31
CA GLY A 210 16.64 5.00 5.60
C GLY A 210 17.61 6.00 6.24
N SER A 211 17.55 6.15 7.57
CA SER A 211 18.44 7.04 8.33
C SER A 211 19.90 6.60 8.23
N LEU A 212 20.17 5.30 8.35
CA LEU A 212 21.50 4.75 8.15
C LEU A 212 21.99 4.95 6.71
N THR A 213 21.13 4.73 5.72
CA THR A 213 21.46 4.97 4.31
C THR A 213 21.88 6.43 4.10
N PHE A 214 21.09 7.38 4.61
CA PHE A 214 21.41 8.80 4.52
C PHE A 214 22.73 9.17 5.22
N TYR A 215 22.94 8.63 6.43
CA TYR A 215 24.19 8.82 7.18
C TYR A 215 25.40 8.35 6.38
N TYR A 216 25.35 7.13 5.82
CA TYR A 216 26.46 6.60 5.04
C TYR A 216 26.64 7.35 3.72
N ILE A 217 25.57 7.75 3.01
CA ILE A 217 25.70 8.60 1.81
C ILE A 217 26.53 9.85 2.13
N LYS A 218 26.24 10.54 3.24
CA LYS A 218 26.99 11.74 3.66
C LYS A 218 28.44 11.46 4.06
N LYS A 219 28.72 10.30 4.64
CA LYS A 219 30.07 9.91 5.10
C LYS A 219 30.96 9.38 3.96
N PHE A 220 30.38 8.97 2.85
CA PHE A 220 31.09 8.32 1.74
C PHE A 220 31.88 9.35 0.89
N GLU A 221 33.02 9.81 1.39
CA GLU A 221 33.90 10.81 0.72
C GLU A 221 34.71 10.24 -0.46
N LYS A 222 34.91 8.92 -0.54
CA LYS A 222 35.81 8.27 -1.52
C LYS A 222 35.17 7.87 -2.87
N VAL A 223 33.98 8.39 -3.18
CA VAL A 223 33.22 8.01 -4.39
C VAL A 223 33.15 9.19 -5.36
N SER A 224 33.10 8.91 -6.67
CA SER A 224 32.93 9.96 -7.67
C SER A 224 31.65 10.78 -7.42
N VAL A 225 31.71 12.08 -7.72
CA VAL A 225 30.58 13.01 -7.58
C VAL A 225 29.32 12.50 -8.27
N GLN A 226 29.50 11.85 -9.43
CA GLN A 226 28.42 11.27 -10.22
C GLN A 226 27.75 10.10 -9.50
N ALA A 227 28.53 9.17 -8.91
CA ALA A 227 28.00 8.03 -8.19
C ALA A 227 27.34 8.45 -6.87
N HIS A 228 27.92 9.42 -6.16
CA HIS A 228 27.29 10.03 -4.97
C HIS A 228 25.93 10.66 -5.32
N SER A 229 25.88 11.49 -6.37
CA SER A 229 24.62 12.12 -6.84
C SER A 229 23.57 11.07 -7.24
N MET A 230 24.00 9.98 -7.87
CA MET A 230 23.11 8.88 -8.25
C MET A 230 22.49 8.21 -7.03
N GLN A 231 23.30 7.86 -6.02
CA GLN A 231 22.82 7.20 -4.81
C GLN A 231 21.84 8.07 -4.03
N LEU A 232 22.13 9.37 -3.89
CA LEU A 232 21.23 10.31 -3.22
C LEU A 232 19.88 10.41 -3.94
N LYS A 233 19.87 10.51 -5.28
CA LYS A 233 18.60 10.58 -6.05
C LYS A 233 17.77 9.31 -5.91
N LEU A 234 18.41 8.15 -5.92
CA LEU A 234 17.73 6.87 -5.72
C LEU A 234 17.18 6.72 -4.30
N PHE A 235 17.92 7.22 -3.30
CA PHE A 235 17.43 7.28 -1.92
C PHE A 235 16.21 8.19 -1.78
N ILE A 236 16.28 9.41 -2.33
CA ILE A 236 15.14 10.35 -2.36
C ILE A 236 13.92 9.71 -3.04
N ALA A 237 14.14 8.97 -4.14
CA ALA A 237 13.05 8.27 -4.82
C ALA A 237 12.36 7.23 -3.93
N VAL A 238 13.10 6.41 -3.17
CA VAL A 238 12.51 5.45 -2.22
C VAL A 238 11.77 6.15 -1.09
N CYS A 239 12.31 7.24 -0.55
CA CYS A 239 11.62 8.02 0.49
C CYS A 239 10.32 8.62 -0.02
N ALA A 240 10.34 9.23 -1.21
CA ALA A 240 9.15 9.81 -1.82
C ALA A 240 8.10 8.74 -2.15
N GLN A 241 8.52 7.60 -2.70
CA GLN A 241 7.65 6.45 -2.95
C GLN A 241 7.06 5.89 -1.66
N THR A 242 7.79 5.89 -0.55
CA THR A 242 7.27 5.43 0.75
C THR A 242 6.24 6.38 1.33
N PHE A 243 6.40 7.69 1.07
CA PHE A 243 5.52 8.72 1.60
C PHE A 243 4.10 8.64 1.03
N VAL A 244 3.95 8.24 -0.23
CA VAL A 244 2.65 8.13 -0.91
C VAL A 244 1.72 7.11 -0.22
N PRO A 245 2.02 5.79 -0.11
CA PRO A 245 1.16 4.85 0.59
C PRO A 245 1.00 5.20 2.08
N THR A 246 1.97 5.89 2.68
CA THR A 246 1.81 6.42 4.05
C THR A 246 0.64 7.39 4.17
N LEU A 247 0.54 8.33 3.25
CA LEU A 247 -0.53 9.32 3.25
C LEU A 247 -1.87 8.74 2.80
N PHE A 248 -1.86 7.91 1.75
CA PHE A 248 -3.08 7.44 1.08
C PHE A 248 -3.67 6.15 1.67
N VAL A 249 -2.86 5.36 2.36
CA VAL A 249 -3.27 4.05 2.88
C VAL A 249 -3.08 3.98 4.39
N TYR A 250 -1.86 4.21 4.87
CA TYR A 250 -1.50 3.85 6.25
C TYR A 250 -2.12 4.78 7.29
N ILE A 251 -2.08 6.10 7.07
CA ILE A 251 -2.74 7.06 7.97
C ILE A 251 -4.26 6.85 8.00
N PRO A 252 -4.97 6.77 6.85
CA PRO A 252 -6.40 6.47 6.85
C PRO A 252 -6.74 5.14 7.53
N TYR A 253 -5.96 4.09 7.28
CA TYR A 253 -6.15 2.77 7.92
C TYR A 253 -6.04 2.85 9.44
N PHE A 254 -4.97 3.49 9.95
CA PHE A 254 -4.78 3.69 11.39
C PHE A 254 -5.95 4.43 12.03
N CYS A 255 -6.41 5.52 11.40
CA CYS A 255 -7.56 6.27 11.87
C CYS A 255 -8.83 5.42 11.90
N ILE A 256 -9.16 4.72 10.82
CA ILE A 256 -10.41 3.96 10.72
C ILE A 256 -10.47 2.79 11.69
N ILE A 257 -9.34 2.17 11.98
CA ILE A 257 -9.29 1.07 12.93
C ILE A 257 -9.33 1.57 14.37
N ASN A 258 -8.55 2.59 14.72
CA ASN A 258 -8.40 3.00 16.11
C ASN A 258 -9.48 3.98 16.57
N PHE A 259 -9.90 4.93 15.73
CA PHE A 259 -10.77 6.03 16.18
C PHE A 259 -12.16 5.56 16.61
N PRO A 260 -12.87 4.69 15.88
CA PRO A 260 -14.16 4.15 16.34
C PRO A 260 -14.06 3.45 17.68
N PHE A 261 -12.97 2.69 17.90
CA PHE A 261 -12.76 1.94 19.14
C PHE A 261 -12.58 2.87 20.35
N PHE A 262 -11.87 3.99 20.18
CA PHE A 262 -11.67 5.01 21.21
C PHE A 262 -12.76 6.09 21.23
N ASN A 263 -13.83 5.94 20.45
CA ASN A 263 -14.91 6.92 20.29
C ASN A 263 -14.39 8.32 19.88
N LEU A 264 -13.38 8.35 19.00
CA LEU A 264 -12.82 9.56 18.41
C LEU A 264 -13.53 9.89 17.09
N PRO A 265 -13.71 11.18 16.75
CA PRO A 265 -14.37 11.58 15.51
C PRO A 265 -13.53 11.26 14.27
N LEU A 266 -14.15 10.64 13.26
CA LEU A 266 -13.51 10.33 11.97
C LEU A 266 -13.72 11.40 10.89
N TYR A 267 -14.63 12.35 11.11
CA TYR A 267 -14.97 13.41 10.17
C TYR A 267 -15.33 12.90 8.78
N PHE A 268 -14.41 12.99 7.81
CA PHE A 268 -14.59 12.56 6.41
C PHE A 268 -13.71 11.37 6.03
N VAL A 269 -12.92 10.83 6.97
CA VAL A 269 -11.91 9.80 6.69
C VAL A 269 -12.57 8.47 6.31
N ASP A 270 -13.73 8.17 6.87
CA ASP A 270 -14.53 6.97 6.59
C ASP A 270 -15.07 6.95 5.17
N ASP A 271 -15.53 8.08 4.70
CA ASP A 271 -15.90 8.28 3.31
C ASP A 271 -14.63 8.28 2.42
N ALA A 272 -13.57 8.98 2.80
CA ALA A 272 -12.39 9.17 1.94
C ALA A 272 -11.50 7.92 1.79
N TRP A 273 -11.41 7.06 2.80
CA TRP A 273 -10.37 6.03 2.89
C TRP A 273 -10.30 5.12 1.66
N MET A 274 -11.40 4.48 1.25
CA MET A 274 -11.36 3.56 0.11
C MET A 274 -10.95 4.28 -1.19
N ARG A 275 -11.42 5.52 -1.38
CA ARG A 275 -11.00 6.36 -2.52
C ARG A 275 -9.52 6.74 -2.46
N MET A 276 -8.99 7.04 -1.28
CA MET A 276 -7.55 7.30 -1.11
C MET A 276 -6.72 6.06 -1.46
N THR A 277 -7.16 4.86 -1.06
CA THR A 277 -6.49 3.60 -1.44
C THR A 277 -6.50 3.34 -2.95
N ALA A 278 -7.52 3.81 -3.67
CA ALA A 278 -7.58 3.73 -5.13
C ALA A 278 -6.57 4.67 -5.82
N CYS A 279 -6.17 5.76 -5.14
CA CYS A 279 -5.34 6.81 -5.72
C CYS A 279 -3.84 6.54 -5.64
N PHE A 280 -3.37 5.88 -4.58
CA PHE A 280 -1.94 5.75 -4.30
C PHE A 280 -1.12 5.09 -5.44
N PRO A 281 -1.60 4.04 -6.17
CA PRO A 281 -0.79 3.36 -7.17
C PRO A 281 -0.40 4.28 -8.35
N ALA A 282 -1.28 5.21 -8.72
CA ALA A 282 -1.00 6.21 -9.75
C ALA A 282 0.10 7.18 -9.29
N TRP A 283 -0.01 7.67 -8.06
CA TRP A 283 0.98 8.60 -7.50
C TRP A 283 2.35 7.95 -7.30
N ASP A 284 2.40 6.68 -6.90
CA ASP A 284 3.64 5.92 -6.79
C ASP A 284 4.38 5.84 -8.14
N ALA A 285 3.65 5.53 -9.21
CA ALA A 285 4.23 5.51 -10.55
C ALA A 285 4.76 6.87 -10.99
N VAL A 286 3.98 7.94 -10.77
CA VAL A 286 4.39 9.32 -11.11
C VAL A 286 5.68 9.70 -10.40
N ILE A 287 5.77 9.46 -9.08
CA ILE A 287 6.94 9.80 -8.28
C ILE A 287 8.20 9.11 -8.84
N ILE A 288 8.13 7.82 -9.17
CA ILE A 288 9.28 7.09 -9.69
C ILE A 288 9.68 7.58 -11.10
N ILE A 289 8.71 7.78 -12.00
CA ILE A 289 8.98 8.28 -13.37
C ILE A 289 9.65 9.66 -13.29
N VAL A 290 9.11 10.56 -12.47
CA VAL A 290 9.59 11.95 -12.35
C VAL A 290 10.96 12.00 -11.68
N LEU A 291 11.18 11.29 -10.57
CA LEU A 291 12.43 11.41 -9.81
C LEU A 291 13.62 10.73 -10.50
N ILE A 292 13.40 9.61 -11.20
CA ILE A 292 14.47 8.91 -11.91
C ILE A 292 14.71 9.57 -13.27
N ARG A 293 15.79 10.36 -13.37
CA ARG A 293 16.13 11.16 -14.56
C ARG A 293 16.06 10.37 -15.87
N ASP A 294 16.65 9.17 -15.88
CA ASP A 294 16.73 8.36 -17.09
C ASP A 294 15.34 7.94 -17.59
N TYR A 295 14.37 7.80 -16.67
CA TYR A 295 12.99 7.43 -17.01
C TYR A 295 12.24 8.63 -17.57
N ARG A 296 12.23 9.79 -16.88
CA ARG A 296 11.56 10.99 -17.42
C ARG A 296 12.17 11.47 -18.74
N VAL A 297 13.50 11.50 -18.86
CA VAL A 297 14.15 11.97 -20.10
C VAL A 297 13.95 10.97 -21.23
N GLY A 298 14.03 9.67 -20.94
CA GLY A 298 13.76 8.63 -21.91
C GLY A 298 12.33 8.69 -22.43
N LEU A 299 11.35 8.85 -21.54
CA LEU A 299 9.93 8.95 -21.89
C LEU A 299 9.63 10.20 -22.73
N VAL A 300 10.06 11.39 -22.29
CA VAL A 300 9.87 12.64 -23.05
C VAL A 300 10.57 12.55 -24.42
N GLY A 301 11.77 11.98 -24.47
CA GLY A 301 12.52 11.80 -25.71
C GLY A 301 11.86 10.88 -26.75
N MET A 302 10.83 10.11 -26.38
CA MET A 302 10.03 9.34 -27.35
C MET A 302 9.00 10.19 -28.09
N PHE A 303 8.56 11.30 -27.50
CA PHE A 303 7.56 12.21 -28.10
C PHE A 303 8.21 13.37 -28.85
N CYS A 304 9.49 13.66 -28.58
CA CYS A 304 10.27 14.70 -29.25
C CYS A 304 11.09 14.15 -30.45
N ARG A 305 10.79 12.95 -30.92
CA ARG A 305 11.38 12.32 -32.11
C ARG A 305 10.33 12.25 -33.21
#